data_AF-A0A1I1QE88-F1
#
_entry.id   AF-A0A1I1QE88-F1
#
_cell.length_a   1.000
_cell.length_b   1.000
_cell.length_c   1.000
_cell.angle_alpha   90.00
_cell.angle_beta   90.00
_cell.angle_gamma   90.00
#
_symmetry.space_group_name_H-M   'P 1'
#
loop_
_entity.id
_entity.type
_entity.pdbx_description
1 polymer ?
#
loop_
_entity_poly.entity_id
_entity_poly.type
_entity_poly.pdbx_seq_one_letter_code
_entity_poly.pdbx_strand_id
1 'polypeptide(L)' 'MIEIVLNVLLVLTSLLLIVLILLHRGKGGGLSSMFGGAASSSLSGSSVVEKNLNRLTVFTAAVWTVCIVALGILLKV' A
#
# COMPACT_ATOMS: atom_id res chain seq x y z
N MET A 1 18.27 6.87 21.49
CA MET A 1 18.84 6.28 20.25
C MET A 1 17.83 5.40 19.51
N ILE A 2 17.10 4.51 20.21
CA ILE A 2 16.06 3.66 19.59
C ILE A 2 14.97 4.49 18.87
N GLU A 3 14.57 5.64 19.43
CA GLU A 3 13.53 6.51 18.88
C GLU A 3 13.91 7.09 17.51
N ILE A 4 15.18 7.44 17.32
CA ILE A 4 15.69 7.96 16.04
C ILE A 4 15.61 6.86 14.98
N VAL A 5 15.99 5.63 15.34
CA VAL A 5 15.92 4.48 14.44
C VAL A 5 14.47 4.20 14.03
N LEU A 6 13.54 4.17 14.99
CA LEU A 6 12.12 3.97 14.66
C LEU A 6 11.55 5.12 13.81
N ASN A 7 11.89 6.39 14.09
CA ASN A 7 11.44 7.53 13.29
C ASN A 7 11.95 7.46 11.85
N VAL A 8 13.24 7.17 11.64
CA VAL A 8 13.82 7.02 10.30
C VAL A 8 13.13 5.88 9.55
N LEU A 9 12.90 4.75 10.22
CA LEU A 9 12.23 3.59 9.64
C LEU A 9 10.77 3.90 9.30
N LEU A 10 10.07 4.69 10.12
CA LEU A 10 8.72 5.17 9.88
C LEU A 10 8.64 6.02 8.60
N VAL A 11 9.51 7.01 8.48
CA VAL A 11 9.56 7.90 7.31
C VAL A 11 9.88 7.10 6.05
N LEU A 12 10.85 6.18 6.13
CA LEU A 12 11.25 5.35 5.01
C LEU A 12 10.12 4.42 4.54
N THR A 13 9.44 3.75 5.47
CA THR A 13 8.29 2.89 5.17
C THR A 13 7.09 3.69 4.63
N SER A 14 6.90 4.93 5.08
CA SER A 14 5.86 5.83 4.56
C SER A 14 6.12 6.23 3.11
N LEU A 15 7.36 6.60 2.77
CA LEU A 15 7.75 6.92 1.39
C LEU A 15 7.62 5.70 0.47
N LEU A 16 8.05 4.53 0.97
CA LEU A 16 7.95 3.28 0.24
C LEU A 16 6.48 2.91 -0.04
N LEU A 17 5.57 3.14 0.91
CA LEU A 17 4.13 2.97 0.70
C LEU A 17 3.58 3.92 -0.35
N ILE A 18 3.95 5.20 -0.33
CA ILE A 18 3.50 6.17 -1.34
C ILE A 18 3.87 5.67 -2.74
N VAL A 19 5.12 5.23 -2.93
CA VAL A 19 5.58 4.70 -4.23
C VAL A 19 4.85 3.41 -4.59
N LEU A 20 4.70 2.47 -3.66
CA LEU A 20 3.97 1.21 -3.89
C LEU A 20 2.51 1.47 -4.28
N ILE A 21 1.84 2.39 -3.61
CA ILE A 21 0.44 2.75 -3.89
C ILE A 21 0.32 3.43 -5.25
N LEU A 22 1.22 4.36 -5.60
CA LEU A 22 1.21 4.98 -6.93
C LEU A 22 1.52 3.98 -8.06
N LEU A 23 2.34 2.97 -7.78
CA LEU A 23 2.65 1.88 -8.71
C LEU A 23 1.46 0.93 -8.93
N HIS A 24 0.50 0.88 -8.00
CA HIS A 24 -0.83 0.37 -8.30
C HIS A 24 -1.50 1.40 -9.24
N ARG A 25 -1.22 1.29 -10.55
CA ARG A 25 -1.92 2.06 -11.62
C ARG A 25 -3.38 2.22 -11.20
N GLY A 26 -3.87 3.47 -11.19
CA GLY A 26 -5.25 3.80 -10.87
C GLY A 26 -6.23 3.00 -11.72
N LYS A 27 -6.56 1.78 -11.27
CA LYS A 27 -7.58 0.91 -11.85
C LYS A 27 -8.99 1.28 -11.36
N GLY A 28 -9.16 2.51 -10.85
CA GLY A 28 -10.45 3.18 -10.84
C GLY A 28 -10.79 3.60 -12.27
N GLY A 29 -11.11 2.63 -13.13
CA GLY A 29 -11.78 2.93 -14.41
C GLY A 29 -12.99 3.78 -14.06
N GLY A 30 -13.08 4.99 -14.63
CA GLY A 30 -14.09 5.99 -14.25
C GLY A 30 -15.53 5.51 -14.36
N LEU A 31 -16.48 6.44 -14.20
CA LEU A 31 -17.94 6.18 -14.16
C LEU A 31 -18.47 5.20 -15.23
N SER A 32 -17.82 5.11 -16.40
CA SER A 32 -18.11 4.16 -17.47
C SER A 32 -17.97 2.67 -17.09
N SER A 33 -17.05 2.32 -16.17
CA SER A 33 -16.91 0.94 -15.66
C SER A 33 -17.99 0.58 -14.64
N MET A 34 -18.52 1.59 -13.92
CA MET A 34 -19.60 1.43 -12.93
C MET A 34 -21.00 1.43 -13.58
N PHE A 35 -21.15 1.96 -14.80
CA PHE A 35 -22.44 2.11 -15.49
C PHE A 35 -22.70 1.15 -16.68
N GLY A 36 -21.73 0.32 -17.12
CA GLY A 36 -21.96 -0.56 -18.28
C GLY A 36 -20.93 -1.66 -18.57
N GLY A 37 -20.03 -1.96 -17.64
CA GLY A 37 -18.87 -2.84 -17.87
C GLY A 37 -19.12 -4.35 -17.93
N ALA A 38 -20.35 -4.82 -18.19
CA ALA A 38 -20.68 -6.26 -18.21
C ALA A 38 -20.37 -6.97 -19.53
N ALA A 39 -20.13 -6.24 -20.64
CA ALA A 39 -20.10 -6.82 -21.98
C ALA A 39 -18.70 -7.07 -22.58
N SER A 40 -17.61 -6.73 -21.89
CA SER A 40 -16.26 -6.83 -22.47
C SER A 40 -15.27 -7.52 -21.54
N SER A 41 -15.18 -8.83 -21.76
CA SER A 41 -13.92 -9.56 -21.95
C SER A 41 -12.85 -9.44 -20.87
N SER A 42 -12.75 -10.49 -20.06
CA SER A 42 -11.55 -11.33 -19.90
C SER A 42 -10.23 -10.79 -20.48
N LEU A 43 -9.64 -9.73 -19.93
CA LEU A 43 -8.24 -9.38 -20.21
C LEU A 43 -7.32 -10.02 -19.17
N SER A 44 -7.20 -11.33 -19.35
CA SER A 44 -6.10 -12.17 -18.88
C SER A 44 -4.77 -11.53 -19.26
N GLY A 45 -3.93 -11.21 -18.28
CA GLY A 45 -2.58 -10.73 -18.59
C GLY A 45 -1.78 -9.98 -17.51
N SER A 46 -2.12 -10.06 -16.21
CA SER A 46 -1.22 -9.65 -15.11
C SER A 46 -1.71 -10.05 -13.70
N SER A 47 -2.61 -11.03 -13.57
CA SER A 47 -3.24 -11.34 -12.28
C SER A 47 -2.26 -11.73 -11.17
N VAL A 48 -1.11 -12.33 -11.51
CA VAL A 48 -0.13 -12.78 -10.52
C VAL A 48 0.72 -11.61 -10.03
N VAL A 49 1.23 -10.76 -10.92
CA VAL A 49 2.05 -9.60 -10.54
C VAL A 49 1.22 -8.59 -9.75
N GLU A 50 -0.02 -8.34 -10.15
CA GLU A 50 -0.94 -7.46 -9.41
C GLU A 50 -1.31 -8.02 -8.03
N LYS A 51 -1.60 -9.33 -7.93
CA LYS A 51 -1.88 -9.96 -6.62
C LYS A 51 -0.68 -9.92 -5.69
N ASN A 52 0.53 -10.11 -6.21
CA ASN A 52 1.74 -10.06 -5.39
C ASN A 52 2.09 -8.62 -4.97
N LEU A 53 1.93 -7.63 -5.85
CA LEU A 53 2.08 -6.21 -5.51
C LEU A 53 1.10 -5.77 -4.42
N ASN A 54 -0.15 -6.21 -4.50
CA ASN A 54 -1.15 -5.92 -3.48
C ASN A 54 -0.76 -6.56 -2.14
N ARG A 55 -0.34 -7.83 -2.14
CA ARG A 55 0.09 -8.53 -0.93
C ARG A 55 1.31 -7.85 -0.28
N LEU A 56 2.28 -7.41 -1.08
CA LEU A 56 3.47 -6.70 -0.59
C LEU A 56 3.08 -5.35 0.02
N THR A 57 2.18 -4.61 -0.61
CA THR A 57 1.71 -3.30 -0.11
C THR A 57 0.94 -3.44 1.20
N VAL A 58 0.05 -4.43 1.30
CA VAL A 58 -0.67 -4.73 2.55
C VAL A 58 0.30 -5.12 3.66
N PHE A 59 1.31 -5.94 3.35
CA PHE A 59 2.35 -6.30 4.31
C PHE A 59 3.14 -5.08 4.79
N THR A 60 3.61 -4.23 3.86
CA THR A 60 4.31 -2.98 4.20
C THR A 60 3.42 -2.04 5.02
N ALA A 61 2.13 -1.93 4.71
CA ALA A 61 1.18 -1.08 5.43
C ALA A 61 0.94 -1.57 6.86
N ALA A 62 0.87 -2.89 7.06
CA ALA A 62 0.78 -3.47 8.37
C ALA A 62 2.03 -3.16 9.22
N VAL A 63 3.23 -3.35 8.65
CA VAL A 63 4.50 -3.05 9.33
C VAL A 63 4.60 -1.56 9.67
N TRP A 64 4.26 -0.67 8.74
CA TRP A 64 4.23 0.78 8.96
C TRP A 64 3.28 1.17 10.10
N THR A 65 2.07 0.59 10.14
CA THR A 65 1.09 0.84 11.20
C THR A 65 1.59 0.38 12.57
N VAL A 66 2.22 -0.80 12.64
CA VAL A 66 2.83 -1.31 13.88
C VAL A 66 3.94 -0.38 14.36
N CYS A 67 4.78 0.14 13.46
CA CYS A 67 5.82 1.10 13.82
C CYS A 67 5.24 2.41 14.37
N ILE A 68 4.12 2.92 13.84
CA ILE A 68 3.42 4.10 14.39
C ILE A 68 2.93 3.83 15.81
N VAL A 69 2.24 2.71 16.02
CA VAL A 69 1.70 2.37 17.34
C VAL A 69 2.82 2.16 18.35
N ALA A 70 3.89 1.47 17.97
CA ALA A 70 5.06 1.26 18.83
C ALA A 70 5.73 2.59 19.20
N LEU A 71 5.98 3.50 18.24
CA LEU A 71 6.49 4.83 18.51
C LEU A 71 5.54 5.65 19.40
N GLY A 72 4.24 5.60 19.13
CA GLY A 72 3.24 6.32 19.91
C GLY A 72 3.19 5.88 21.38
N ILE A 73 3.40 4.59 21.66
CA ILE A 73 3.50 4.08 23.04
C ILE A 73 4.84 4.48 23.66
N LEU A 74 5.95 4.32 22.92
CA LEU A 74 7.31 4.57 23.42
C LEU A 74 7.56 6.06 23.70
N LEU A 75 6.97 6.97 22.91
CA LEU A 75 7.03 8.42 23.13
C LEU A 75 6.04 8.94 24.19
N LYS A 76 4.98 8.18 24.48
CA LYS A 76 3.97 8.54 25.49
C LYS A 76 4.34 8.06 26.89
N VAL A 77 5.27 7.10 26.99
CA VAL A 77 5.92 6.64 28.23
C VAL A 77 7.11 7.56 28.51
#